data_AF-A0A523PSI0-F1
#
_entry.id   AF-A0A523PSI0-F1
#
_cell.length_a   1.000
_cell.length_b   1.000
_cell.length_c   1.000
_cell.angle_alpha   90.00
_cell.angle_beta   90.00
_cell.angle_gamma   90.00
#
_symmetry.space_group_name_H-M   'P 1'
#
loop_
_entity.id
_entity.type
_entity.pdbx_description
1 polymer ?
#
loop_
_entity_poly.entity_id
_entity_poly.type
_entity_poly.pdbx_seq_one_letter_code
_entity_poly.pdbx_strand_id
1 'polypeptide(L)'
;ARASVDLKTFEKPTIAKIEGYCLGGGLGVALCCDIRLASDNACFAIPAAKLGLGYRYDSISTLVALVGPSFAKEILFTARRFNADEAQQMGLINRALPHAELADYVQNYAQTIAANAPLTHRAVKKIVGEVLKDPEGRDLTVCDELVDRCFASQDYIEGRKAFMEKRKPNFVGR
;
A
#
# COMPACT_ATOMS: atom_id res chain seq x y z
N ALA A 1 13.45 -11.81 -3.08
CA ALA A 1 12.45 -12.89 -3.08
C ALA A 1 11.34 -12.49 -4.05
N ARG A 2 10.88 -13.42 -4.89
CA ARG A 2 9.88 -13.20 -5.95
C ARG A 2 8.59 -12.54 -5.45
N ALA A 3 8.16 -12.93 -4.25
CA ALA A 3 6.93 -12.43 -3.60
C ALA A 3 6.85 -10.90 -3.43
N SER A 4 7.97 -10.21 -3.16
CA SER A 4 7.98 -8.75 -3.01
C SER A 4 7.70 -8.02 -4.33
N VAL A 5 8.22 -8.56 -5.43
CA VAL A 5 7.97 -8.02 -6.77
C VAL A 5 6.52 -8.30 -7.14
N ASP A 6 6.06 -9.54 -6.94
CA ASP A 6 4.70 -9.96 -7.28
C ASP A 6 3.64 -9.14 -6.53
N LEU A 7 3.86 -8.78 -5.26
CA LEU A 7 2.94 -7.93 -4.49
C LEU A 7 2.88 -6.49 -5.02
N LYS A 8 4.04 -5.90 -5.34
CA LYS A 8 4.13 -4.54 -5.87
C LYS A 8 3.48 -4.42 -7.25
N THR A 9 3.57 -5.46 -8.08
CA THR A 9 3.00 -5.50 -9.42
C THR A 9 1.62 -6.14 -9.50
N PHE A 10 1.07 -6.62 -8.37
CA PHE A 10 -0.24 -7.25 -8.33
C PHE A 10 -1.34 -6.27 -8.77
N GLU A 11 -2.25 -6.74 -9.63
CA GLU A 11 -3.21 -5.85 -10.29
C GLU A 11 -4.28 -5.27 -9.36
N LYS A 12 -4.56 -5.95 -8.24
CA LYS A 12 -5.57 -5.49 -7.27
C LYS A 12 -4.92 -4.74 -6.10
N PRO A 13 -5.67 -3.86 -5.42
CA PRO A 13 -5.24 -3.31 -4.14
C PRO A 13 -4.92 -4.42 -3.13
N THR A 14 -3.86 -4.22 -2.36
CA THR A 14 -3.36 -5.13 -1.34
C THR A 14 -3.35 -4.44 0.03
N ILE A 15 -3.82 -5.16 1.04
CA ILE A 15 -3.84 -4.68 2.43
C ILE A 15 -3.00 -5.64 3.27
N ALA A 16 -1.99 -5.12 3.96
CA ALA A 16 -1.32 -5.84 5.04
C ALA A 16 -2.12 -5.65 6.34
N LYS A 17 -2.71 -6.74 6.84
CA LYS A 17 -3.22 -6.83 8.22
C LYS A 17 -2.08 -7.28 9.12
N ILE A 18 -1.69 -6.44 10.08
CA ILE A 18 -0.48 -6.63 10.88
C ILE A 18 -0.84 -6.82 12.35
N GLU A 19 -0.47 -7.98 12.90
CA GLU A 19 -0.73 -8.37 14.28
C GLU A 19 0.58 -8.77 14.96
N GLY A 20 0.85 -8.24 16.16
CA GLY A 20 2.08 -8.54 16.89
C GLY A 20 3.36 -8.13 16.14
N TYR A 21 4.32 -9.04 16.02
CA TYR A 21 5.65 -8.73 15.52
C TYR A 21 5.74 -8.68 13.98
N CYS A 22 6.01 -7.49 13.44
CA CYS A 22 6.27 -7.24 12.03
C CYS A 22 7.72 -6.75 11.85
N LEU A 23 8.67 -7.69 11.79
CA LEU A 23 10.11 -7.40 11.85
C LEU A 23 10.83 -7.90 10.59
N GLY A 24 11.88 -7.18 10.18
CA GLY A 24 12.80 -7.61 9.12
C GLY A 24 12.08 -7.99 7.82
N GLY A 25 12.17 -9.26 7.43
CA GLY A 25 11.50 -9.77 6.23
C GLY A 25 9.98 -9.63 6.25
N GLY A 26 9.34 -9.81 7.42
CA GLY A 26 7.90 -9.61 7.58
C GLY A 26 7.48 -8.16 7.33
N LEU A 27 8.27 -7.21 7.84
CA LEU A 27 8.09 -5.80 7.51
C LEU A 27 8.36 -5.52 6.03
N GLY A 28 9.40 -6.13 5.45
CA GLY A 28 9.67 -6.03 4.02
C GLY A 28 8.50 -6.46 3.14
N VAL A 29 7.76 -7.51 3.52
CA VAL A 29 6.52 -7.92 2.84
C VAL A 29 5.41 -6.89 3.05
N ALA A 30 5.19 -6.42 4.29
CA ALA A 30 4.16 -5.42 4.59
C ALA A 30 4.37 -4.10 3.82
N LEU A 31 5.63 -3.66 3.64
CA LEU A 31 5.97 -2.46 2.85
C LEU A 31 5.75 -2.63 1.34
N CYS A 32 5.56 -3.87 0.86
CA CYS A 32 5.17 -4.14 -0.54
C CYS A 32 3.65 -4.07 -0.75
N CYS A 33 2.85 -4.05 0.32
CA CYS A 33 1.41 -3.84 0.21
C CYS A 33 1.06 -2.36 0.06
N ASP A 34 -0.05 -2.07 -0.61
CA ASP A 34 -0.51 -0.70 -0.87
C ASP A 34 -0.92 0.00 0.44
N ILE A 35 -1.67 -0.73 1.29
CA ILE A 35 -2.20 -0.24 2.57
C ILE A 35 -1.72 -1.14 3.71
N ARG A 36 -1.41 -0.54 4.87
CA ARG A 36 -0.96 -1.22 6.08
C ARG A 36 -1.85 -0.84 7.26
N LEU A 37 -2.57 -1.81 7.81
CA LEU A 37 -3.45 -1.66 8.97
C LEU A 37 -2.94 -2.58 10.07
N ALA A 38 -2.71 -2.04 11.26
CA ALA A 38 -2.06 -2.76 12.35
C ALA A 38 -2.90 -2.76 13.62
N SER A 39 -2.69 -3.78 14.44
CA SER A 39 -3.12 -3.78 15.84
C SER A 39 -2.31 -2.78 16.65
N ASP A 40 -2.92 -2.20 17.67
CA ASP A 40 -2.29 -1.40 18.74
C ASP A 40 -1.13 -2.15 19.44
N ASN A 41 -1.22 -3.47 19.56
CA ASN A 41 -0.15 -4.32 20.10
C ASN A 41 0.96 -4.69 19.08
N ALA A 42 0.90 -4.16 17.85
CA ALA A 42 1.89 -4.47 16.83
C ALA A 42 3.24 -3.79 17.10
N CYS A 43 4.31 -4.46 16.69
CA CYS A 43 5.68 -4.03 16.90
C CYS A 43 6.49 -4.15 15.60
N PHE A 44 7.21 -3.08 15.26
CA PHE A 44 7.92 -2.93 14.00
C PHE A 44 9.42 -2.76 14.21
N ALA A 45 10.24 -3.39 13.38
CA ALA A 45 11.68 -3.14 13.36
C ALA A 45 12.33 -3.63 12.06
N ILE A 46 13.46 -3.00 11.70
CA ILE A 46 14.40 -3.53 10.71
C ILE A 46 15.73 -3.80 11.44
N PRO A 47 15.96 -5.03 11.95
CA PRO A 47 17.08 -5.29 12.86
C PRO A 47 18.45 -5.41 12.19
N ALA A 48 18.61 -4.97 10.93
CA ALA A 48 19.80 -5.26 10.13
C ALA A 48 21.10 -4.70 10.70
N ALA A 49 21.09 -3.52 11.33
CA ALA A 49 22.29 -2.98 11.97
C ALA A 49 22.80 -3.87 13.11
N LYS A 50 21.91 -4.57 13.82
CA LYS A 50 22.29 -5.55 14.86
C LYS A 50 22.90 -6.83 14.31
N LEU A 51 22.74 -7.08 13.00
CA LEU A 51 23.20 -8.27 12.31
C LEU A 51 24.34 -7.97 11.31
N GLY A 52 24.78 -6.70 11.20
CA GLY A 52 25.78 -6.28 10.21
C GLY A 52 25.33 -6.44 8.75
N LEU A 53 24.02 -6.36 8.48
CA LEU A 53 23.46 -6.60 7.14
C LEU A 53 23.25 -5.29 6.36
N GLY A 54 23.55 -5.32 5.06
CA GLY A 54 23.14 -4.28 4.11
C GLY A 54 21.80 -4.59 3.45
N TYR A 55 21.08 -3.55 3.03
CA TYR A 55 19.90 -3.68 2.16
C TYR A 55 20.18 -3.15 0.77
N ARG A 56 19.48 -3.72 -0.21
CA ARG A 56 19.49 -3.22 -1.58
C ARG A 56 18.79 -1.86 -1.68
N TYR A 57 19.18 -1.09 -2.69
CA TYR A 57 18.63 0.24 -2.97
C TYR A 57 17.11 0.25 -3.04
N ASP A 58 16.50 -0.71 -3.75
CA ASP A 58 15.05 -0.86 -3.91
C ASP A 58 14.28 -0.99 -2.58
N SER A 59 14.89 -1.62 -1.59
CA SER A 59 14.31 -1.84 -0.28
C SER A 59 14.37 -0.57 0.57
N ILE A 60 15.50 0.14 0.52
CA ILE A 60 15.68 1.42 1.23
C ILE A 60 14.84 2.52 0.58
N SER A 61 14.79 2.59 -0.75
CA SER A 61 13.98 3.60 -1.46
C SER A 61 12.49 3.46 -1.13
N THR A 62 11.99 2.23 -1.02
CA THR A 62 10.62 1.96 -0.57
C THR A 62 10.37 2.51 0.84
N LEU A 63 11.29 2.26 1.79
CA LEU A 63 11.15 2.77 3.15
C LEU A 63 11.19 4.31 3.18
N VAL A 64 12.16 4.91 2.50
CA VAL A 64 12.33 6.37 2.43
C VAL A 64 11.10 7.05 1.80
N ALA A 65 10.51 6.47 0.77
CA ALA A 65 9.30 6.99 0.14
C ALA A 65 8.08 6.96 1.09
N LEU A 66 8.06 6.06 2.07
CA LEU A 66 6.96 5.92 3.03
C LEU A 66 7.11 6.82 4.26
N VAL A 67 8.29 6.84 4.88
CA VAL A 67 8.51 7.52 6.17
C VAL A 67 9.41 8.76 6.09
N GLY A 68 9.88 9.09 4.89
CA GLY A 68 10.87 10.13 4.68
C GLY A 68 12.29 9.72 5.13
N PRO A 69 13.31 10.51 4.76
CA PRO A 69 14.70 10.14 4.98
C PRO A 69 15.13 10.15 6.46
N SER A 70 14.47 10.94 7.30
CA SER A 70 14.83 11.05 8.73
C SER A 70 14.41 9.80 9.50
N PHE A 71 13.12 9.44 9.47
CA PHE A 71 12.66 8.22 10.14
C PHE A 71 13.23 6.95 9.50
N ALA A 72 13.45 6.92 8.17
CA ALA A 72 14.13 5.78 7.56
C ALA A 72 15.52 5.54 8.16
N LYS A 73 16.29 6.61 8.40
CA LYS A 73 17.59 6.52 9.07
C LYS A 73 17.44 6.11 10.53
N GLU A 74 16.48 6.66 11.28
CA GLU A 74 16.24 6.24 12.67
C GLU A 74 15.95 4.73 12.75
N ILE A 75 15.02 4.24 11.92
CA ILE A 75 14.63 2.83 11.87
C ILE A 75 15.84 1.94 11.58
N LEU A 76 16.66 2.31 10.58
CA LEU A 76 17.80 1.50 10.14
C LEU A 76 18.99 1.58 11.10
N PHE A 77 19.31 2.76 11.64
CA PHE A 77 20.47 2.97 12.51
C PHE A 77 20.25 2.42 13.91
N THR A 78 19.09 2.73 14.51
CA THR A 78 18.80 2.27 15.87
C THR A 78 18.48 0.78 15.89
N ALA A 79 17.91 0.25 14.81
CA ALA A 79 17.39 -1.11 14.73
C ALA A 79 16.51 -1.48 15.95
N ARG A 80 15.88 -0.46 16.56
CA ARG A 80 15.01 -0.62 17.72
C ARG A 80 13.63 -1.07 17.29
N ARG A 81 12.84 -1.44 18.28
CA ARG A 81 11.42 -1.73 18.11
C ARG A 81 10.63 -0.42 18.22
N PHE A 82 9.64 -0.28 17.35
CA PHE A 82 8.67 0.81 17.34
C PHE A 82 7.29 0.22 17.60
N ASN A 83 6.48 0.88 18.41
CA ASN A 83 5.08 0.49 18.63
C ASN A 83 4.19 0.98 17.47
N ALA A 84 2.90 0.64 17.52
CA ALA A 84 1.93 0.98 16.48
C ALA A 84 1.72 2.50 16.34
N ASP A 85 1.72 3.25 17.44
CA ASP A 85 1.54 4.70 17.43
C ASP A 85 2.72 5.42 16.75
N GLU A 86 3.95 5.05 17.10
CA GLU A 86 5.16 5.53 16.46
C GLU A 86 5.15 5.18 14.96
N ALA A 87 4.79 3.94 14.62
CA ALA A 87 4.67 3.49 13.23
C ALA A 87 3.65 4.31 12.42
N GLN A 88 2.52 4.67 13.03
CA GLN A 88 1.51 5.52 12.40
C GLN A 88 2.02 6.96 12.24
N GLN A 89 2.65 7.53 13.26
CA GLN A 89 3.21 8.88 13.22
C GLN A 89 4.29 9.03 12.14
N MET A 90 5.09 7.98 11.93
CA MET A 90 6.11 7.95 10.88
C MET A 90 5.53 7.81 9.46
N GLY A 91 4.27 7.41 9.31
CA GLY A 91 3.69 7.01 8.02
C GLY A 91 4.05 5.58 7.58
N LEU A 92 4.69 4.79 8.46
CA LEU A 92 5.06 3.40 8.18
C LEU A 92 3.80 2.54 8.00
N ILE A 93 2.74 2.84 8.75
CA ILE A 93 1.41 2.24 8.62
C ILE A 93 0.35 3.33 8.41
N ASN A 94 -0.78 2.96 7.81
CA ASN A 94 -1.89 3.88 7.60
C ASN A 94 -2.73 4.08 8.88
N ARG A 95 -2.88 3.04 9.70
CA ARG A 95 -3.68 3.09 10.93
C ARG A 95 -3.32 1.97 11.91
N ALA A 96 -3.27 2.32 13.19
CA ALA A 96 -3.33 1.42 14.34
C ALA A 96 -4.76 1.33 14.88
N LEU A 97 -5.21 0.13 15.21
CA LEU A 97 -6.57 -0.18 15.69
C LEU A 97 -6.50 -1.07 16.92
N PRO A 98 -7.48 -1.03 17.84
CA PRO A 98 -7.58 -2.02 18.91
C PRO A 98 -7.52 -3.44 18.34
N HIS A 99 -6.74 -4.33 18.98
CA HIS A 99 -6.54 -5.70 18.48
C HIS A 99 -7.83 -6.42 18.12
N ALA A 100 -8.84 -6.30 18.98
CA ALA A 100 -10.14 -6.94 18.80
C ALA A 100 -10.93 -6.42 17.60
N GLU A 101 -10.67 -5.21 17.13
CA GLU A 101 -11.40 -4.56 16.03
C GLU A 101 -10.71 -4.72 14.68
N LEU A 102 -9.43 -5.08 14.66
CA LEU A 102 -8.60 -5.07 13.45
C LEU A 102 -9.17 -5.95 12.33
N ALA A 103 -9.60 -7.17 12.66
CA ALA A 103 -10.09 -8.13 11.67
C ALA A 103 -11.35 -7.61 10.95
N ASP A 104 -12.34 -7.16 11.71
CA ASP A 104 -13.60 -6.64 11.17
C ASP A 104 -13.36 -5.34 10.40
N TYR A 105 -12.50 -4.47 10.92
CA TYR A 105 -12.12 -3.25 10.21
C TYR A 105 -11.50 -3.54 8.86
N VAL A 106 -10.49 -4.43 8.80
CA VAL A 106 -9.82 -4.80 7.53
C VAL A 106 -10.82 -5.38 6.53
N GLN A 107 -11.73 -6.24 6.98
CA GLN A 107 -12.74 -6.84 6.13
C GLN A 107 -13.69 -5.77 5.54
N ASN A 108 -14.22 -4.88 6.38
CA ASN A 108 -15.09 -3.78 5.94
C ASN A 108 -14.36 -2.78 5.02
N TYR A 109 -13.08 -2.53 5.30
CA TYR A 109 -12.24 -1.65 4.49
C TYR A 109 -11.98 -2.26 3.11
N ALA A 110 -11.67 -3.56 3.05
CA ALA A 110 -11.51 -4.29 1.80
C ALA A 110 -12.81 -4.32 0.99
N GLN A 111 -13.96 -4.52 1.64
CA GLN A 111 -15.27 -4.46 0.97
C GLN A 111 -15.57 -3.06 0.41
N THR A 112 -15.23 -2.01 1.15
CA THR A 112 -15.37 -0.62 0.68
C THR A 112 -14.54 -0.38 -0.57
N ILE A 113 -13.30 -0.88 -0.61
CA ILE A 113 -12.44 -0.80 -1.80
C ILE A 113 -13.04 -1.64 -2.93
N ALA A 114 -13.45 -2.88 -2.67
CA ALA A 114 -13.98 -3.80 -3.66
C ALA A 114 -15.31 -3.34 -4.30
N ALA A 115 -16.07 -2.49 -3.61
CA ALA A 115 -17.30 -1.89 -4.13
C ALA A 115 -17.07 -0.75 -5.14
N ASN A 116 -15.82 -0.32 -5.35
CA ASN A 116 -15.44 0.73 -6.31
C ASN A 116 -14.95 0.15 -7.64
N ALA A 117 -14.88 0.99 -8.68
CA ALA A 117 -14.59 0.59 -10.05
C ALA A 117 -13.24 -0.16 -10.20
N PRO A 118 -13.23 -1.45 -10.62
CA PRO A 118 -12.02 -2.25 -10.73
C PRO A 118 -10.96 -1.68 -11.68
N LEU A 119 -11.36 -1.07 -12.80
CA LEU A 119 -10.41 -0.48 -13.76
C LEU A 119 -9.71 0.75 -13.17
N THR A 120 -10.44 1.56 -12.38
CA THR A 120 -9.87 2.71 -11.67
C THR A 120 -8.81 2.27 -10.67
N HIS A 121 -9.06 1.19 -9.91
CA HIS A 121 -8.06 0.66 -8.97
C HIS A 121 -6.76 0.24 -9.66
N ARG A 122 -6.88 -0.49 -10.78
CA ARG A 122 -5.72 -0.93 -11.57
C ARG A 122 -4.92 0.26 -12.10
N ALA A 123 -5.62 1.27 -12.65
CA ALA A 123 -5.01 2.49 -13.16
C ALA A 123 -4.28 3.24 -12.04
N VAL A 124 -4.96 3.53 -10.93
CA VAL A 124 -4.38 4.27 -9.79
C VAL A 124 -3.14 3.56 -9.25
N LYS A 125 -3.21 2.24 -9.00
CA LYS A 125 -2.07 1.48 -8.48
C LYS A 125 -0.86 1.55 -9.41
N LYS A 126 -1.09 1.36 -10.72
CA LYS A 126 -0.01 1.42 -11.71
C LYS A 126 0.60 2.82 -11.80
N ILE A 127 -0.23 3.86 -11.87
CA ILE A 127 0.20 5.26 -11.99
C ILE A 127 0.98 5.70 -10.74
N VAL A 128 0.54 5.32 -9.53
CA VAL A 128 1.30 5.56 -8.30
C VAL A 128 2.69 4.91 -8.39
N GLY A 129 2.78 3.69 -8.92
CA GLY A 129 4.05 3.02 -9.18
C GLY A 129 4.96 3.80 -10.14
N GLU A 130 4.41 4.41 -11.19
CA GLU A 130 5.16 5.26 -12.13
C GLU A 130 5.60 6.59 -11.48
N VAL A 131 4.75 7.22 -10.65
CA VAL A 131 5.08 8.46 -9.91
C VAL A 131 6.31 8.28 -9.02
N LEU A 132 6.47 7.10 -8.41
CA LEU A 132 7.59 6.77 -7.54
C LEU A 132 8.91 6.51 -8.27
N LYS A 133 8.91 6.41 -9.60
CA LYS A 133 10.14 6.30 -10.39
C LYS A 133 10.77 7.67 -10.61
N ASP A 134 12.07 7.65 -10.88
CA ASP A 134 12.80 8.81 -11.40
C ASP A 134 12.13 9.31 -12.69
N PRO A 135 12.08 10.64 -12.95
CA PRO A 135 11.36 11.22 -14.08
C PRO A 135 11.68 10.56 -15.44
N GLU A 136 12.94 10.20 -15.67
CA GLU A 136 13.41 9.58 -16.91
C GLU A 136 12.95 8.12 -17.09
N GLY A 137 12.59 7.45 -15.99
CA GLY A 137 12.15 6.05 -15.98
C GLY A 137 10.63 5.87 -15.98
N ARG A 138 9.86 6.96 -16.05
CA ARG A 138 8.38 6.93 -16.03
C ARG A 138 7.82 6.59 -17.41
N ASP A 139 6.83 5.71 -17.43
CA ASP A 139 6.05 5.42 -18.63
C ASP A 139 4.73 6.19 -18.61
N LEU A 140 4.77 7.44 -19.11
CA LEU A 140 3.60 8.31 -19.12
C LEU A 140 2.57 7.86 -20.17
N THR A 141 3.00 7.25 -21.27
CA THR A 141 2.11 6.69 -22.30
C THR A 141 1.20 5.63 -21.69
N VAL A 142 1.75 4.69 -20.92
CA VAL A 142 0.95 3.68 -20.20
C VAL A 142 -0.01 4.31 -19.19
N CYS A 143 0.37 5.44 -18.55
CA CYS A 143 -0.52 6.14 -17.63
C CYS A 143 -1.76 6.70 -18.37
N ASP A 144 -1.55 7.37 -19.50
CA ASP A 144 -2.62 7.95 -20.32
C ASP A 144 -3.55 6.85 -20.88
N GLU A 145 -2.98 5.75 -21.39
CA GLU A 145 -3.77 4.61 -21.88
C GLU A 145 -4.66 4.00 -20.79
N LEU A 146 -4.18 3.91 -19.55
CA LEU A 146 -4.98 3.39 -18.43
C LEU A 146 -6.13 4.32 -18.05
N VAL A 147 -5.91 5.63 -18.15
CA VAL A 147 -6.95 6.64 -17.91
C VAL A 147 -8.01 6.58 -19.01
N ASP A 148 -7.59 6.54 -20.29
CA ASP A 148 -8.49 6.43 -21.43
C ASP A 148 -9.37 5.18 -21.34
N ARG A 149 -8.78 4.05 -20.94
CA ARG A 149 -9.52 2.80 -20.69
C ARG A 149 -10.56 2.94 -19.58
N CYS A 150 -10.28 3.72 -18.53
CA CYS A 150 -11.27 3.99 -17.50
C CYS A 150 -12.45 4.80 -18.07
N PHE A 151 -12.19 5.85 -18.85
CA PHE A 151 -13.24 6.67 -19.45
C PHE A 151 -14.07 5.95 -20.52
N ALA A 152 -13.46 5.01 -21.23
CA ALA A 152 -14.15 4.18 -22.23
C ALA A 152 -14.96 3.01 -21.63
N SER A 153 -14.90 2.79 -20.31
CA SER A 153 -15.49 1.60 -19.66
C SER A 153 -17.00 1.70 -19.43
N GLN A 154 -17.65 0.54 -19.29
CA GLN A 154 -19.05 0.45 -18.82
C GLN A 154 -19.17 0.96 -17.39
N ASP A 155 -18.13 0.74 -16.57
CA ASP A 155 -18.06 1.23 -15.20
C ASP A 155 -18.15 2.76 -15.11
N TYR A 156 -17.56 3.50 -16.07
CA TYR A 156 -17.68 4.97 -16.09
C TYR A 156 -19.12 5.41 -16.34
N ILE A 157 -19.81 4.77 -17.30
CA ILE A 157 -21.22 5.05 -17.60
C ILE A 157 -22.10 4.74 -16.39
N GLU A 158 -21.92 3.55 -15.80
CA GLU A 158 -22.67 3.09 -14.63
C GLU A 158 -22.41 3.97 -13.41
N GLY A 159 -21.15 4.32 -13.13
CA GLY A 159 -20.79 5.18 -12.00
C GLY A 159 -21.47 6.55 -12.08
N ARG A 160 -21.47 7.17 -13.27
CA ARG A 160 -22.18 8.45 -13.48
C ARG A 160 -23.69 8.28 -13.35
N LYS A 161 -24.27 7.23 -13.92
CA LYS A 161 -25.71 6.95 -13.83
C LYS A 161 -26.14 6.73 -12.38
N ALA A 162 -25.47 5.85 -11.65
CA ALA A 162 -25.74 5.53 -10.26
C ALA A 162 -25.63 6.76 -9.35
N PHE A 163 -24.63 7.61 -9.58
CA PHE A 163 -24.47 8.88 -8.87
C PHE A 163 -25.66 9.82 -9.09
N MET A 164 -26.09 10.03 -10.34
CA MET A 164 -27.26 10.86 -10.66
C MET A 164 -28.55 10.27 -10.06
N GLU A 165 -28.69 8.95 -10.04
CA GLU A 165 -29.84 8.22 -9.50
C GLU A 165 -29.77 7.99 -7.98
N LYS A 166 -28.70 8.46 -7.30
CA LYS A 166 -28.44 8.28 -5.86
C LYS A 166 -28.54 6.82 -5.38
N ARG A 167 -28.08 5.88 -6.20
CA ARG A 167 -28.02 4.46 -5.87
C ARG A 167 -26.57 3.96 -5.87
N LYS A 168 -26.35 2.77 -5.32
CA LYS A 168 -25.04 2.11 -5.41
C LYS A 168 -24.76 1.66 -6.86
N PRO A 169 -23.55 1.91 -7.40
CA PRO A 169 -23.16 1.42 -8.72
C PRO A 169 -22.91 -0.09 -8.69
N ASN A 170 -23.13 -0.75 -9.82
CA ASN A 170 -22.74 -2.15 -10.04
C ASN A 170 -21.59 -2.23 -11.06
N PHE A 171 -20.36 -2.13 -10.57
CA PHE A 171 -19.17 -2.19 -11.42
C PHE A 171 -18.82 -3.63 -11.83
N VAL A 172 -18.46 -3.81 -13.10
CA VAL A 172 -18.15 -5.09 -13.74
C VAL A 172 -16.71 -5.19 -14.26
N GLY A 173 -15.94 -4.11 -14.19
CA GLY A 173 -14.51 -4.11 -14.51
C GLY A 173 -14.21 -4.18 -16.01
N ARG A 174 -15.08 -3.63 -16.85
CA ARG A 174 -14.95 -3.60 -18.32
C ARG A 174 -15.63 -2.39 -18.92
#